data_AF-A0A0H2KN23-F1
#
_entry.id   AF-A0A0H2KN23-F1
#
_cell.length_a   1.000
_cell.length_b   1.000
_cell.length_c   1.000
_cell.angle_alpha   90.00
_cell.angle_beta   90.00
_cell.angle_gamma   90.00
#
_symmetry.space_group_name_H-M   'P 1'
#
loop_
_entity.id
_entity.type
_entity.pdbx_description
1 polymer ?
#
loop_
_entity_poly.entity_id
_entity_poly.type
_entity_poly.pdbx_seq_one_letter_code
_entity_poly.pdbx_strand_id
1 'polypeptide(L)'
;MRLSPVRRAPRTLVAAALVATCVVSVSGCAVLDGRSPFDTSNVSYADVEKALPAVQDALDEAELPVEASLYTGSSNCEGACDLGVGVSLLPPEDARRPDLHPDALAAVLVVVLPEVSGMPVYVRTGVSEDGDGLDLDPAARALGLDESPFSVSLGEVRIPEDELDTALELAVARLDR
;
A
#
# COMPACT_ATOMS: atom_id res chain seq x y z
N MET A 1 -43.83 33.59 58.67
CA MET A 1 -42.82 34.03 57.67
C MET A 1 -41.48 33.38 57.98
N ARG A 2 -41.08 32.37 57.20
CA ARG A 2 -39.68 31.91 57.06
C ARG A 2 -39.55 31.36 55.63
N LEU A 3 -38.85 32.09 54.76
CA LEU A 3 -38.47 31.64 53.43
C LEU A 3 -37.16 30.86 53.56
N SER A 4 -37.13 29.63 53.04
CA SER A 4 -35.92 28.81 52.91
C SER A 4 -35.68 28.49 51.43
N PRO A 5 -34.40 28.28 51.04
CA PRO A 5 -33.88 28.75 49.77
C PRO A 5 -34.21 27.80 48.61
N VAL A 6 -34.50 28.40 47.45
CA VAL A 6 -34.52 27.75 46.15
C VAL A 6 -33.13 27.14 45.90
N ARG A 7 -33.01 25.82 46.03
CA ARG A 7 -31.85 25.09 45.53
C ARG A 7 -31.79 25.28 44.02
N ARG A 8 -30.89 26.15 43.55
CA ARG A 8 -30.48 26.18 42.14
C ARG A 8 -29.81 24.84 41.85
N ALA A 9 -30.50 23.98 41.11
CA ALA A 9 -29.89 22.81 40.49
C ALA A 9 -28.69 23.26 39.66
N PRO A 10 -27.53 22.57 39.75
CA PRO A 10 -26.33 22.97 39.03
C PRO A 10 -26.53 22.65 37.54
N ARG A 11 -26.80 23.70 36.76
CA ARG A 11 -26.87 23.67 35.28
C ARG A 11 -25.54 23.25 34.63
N THR A 12 -24.49 23.04 35.42
CA THR A 12 -23.14 22.67 34.99
C THR A 12 -22.96 21.17 34.72
N LEU A 13 -23.84 20.30 35.24
CA LEU A 13 -23.72 18.85 34.99
C LEU A 13 -24.22 18.42 33.60
N VAL A 14 -25.14 19.17 33.00
CA VAL A 14 -25.67 18.86 31.65
C VAL A 14 -24.67 19.28 30.55
N ALA A 15 -23.93 20.36 30.77
CA ALA A 15 -22.93 20.84 29.81
C ALA A 15 -21.72 19.89 29.69
N ALA A 16 -21.29 19.28 30.80
CA ALA A 16 -20.18 18.33 30.79
C ALA A 16 -20.52 17.01 30.05
N ALA A 17 -21.78 16.57 30.12
CA ALA A 17 -22.22 15.36 29.43
C ALA A 17 -22.33 15.53 27.90
N LEU A 18 -22.66 16.74 27.42
CA LEU A 18 -22.72 17.07 25.99
C LEU A 18 -21.33 17.20 25.36
N VAL A 19 -20.35 17.76 26.09
CA VAL A 19 -18.96 17.84 25.58
C VAL A 19 -18.32 16.45 25.54
N ALA A 20 -18.59 15.59 26.53
CA ALA A 20 -18.08 14.22 26.53
C ALA A 20 -18.63 13.36 25.38
N THR A 21 -19.87 13.62 24.92
CA THR A 21 -20.44 12.89 23.76
C THR A 21 -19.99 13.47 22.41
N CYS A 22 -19.70 14.77 22.32
CA CYS A 22 -19.14 15.38 21.11
C CYS A 22 -17.64 15.10 20.91
N VAL A 23 -16.84 14.94 21.96
CA VAL A 23 -15.40 14.63 21.80
C VAL A 23 -15.18 13.17 21.42
N VAL A 24 -16.00 12.25 21.94
CA VAL A 24 -15.89 10.80 21.61
C VAL A 24 -16.38 10.50 20.18
N SER A 25 -17.22 11.35 19.59
CA SER A 25 -17.68 11.20 18.21
C SER A 25 -16.75 11.86 17.17
N VAL A 26 -15.74 12.62 17.59
CA VAL A 26 -14.73 13.22 16.69
C VAL A 26 -13.35 12.57 16.84
N SER A 27 -13.05 11.93 17.98
CA SER A 27 -11.90 11.03 18.10
C SER A 27 -12.16 9.63 17.54
N GLY A 28 -13.41 9.35 17.18
CA GLY A 28 -13.84 8.17 16.42
C GLY A 28 -14.16 8.56 14.98
N CYS A 29 -13.24 9.25 14.30
CA CYS A 29 -13.27 9.27 12.84
C CYS A 29 -13.35 7.82 12.38
N ALA A 30 -14.41 7.52 11.64
CA ALA A 30 -14.77 6.17 11.27
C ALA A 30 -13.57 5.50 10.59
N VAL A 31 -12.93 4.58 11.31
CA VAL A 31 -12.04 3.57 10.76
C VAL A 31 -12.95 2.60 9.98
N LEU A 32 -13.51 3.08 8.87
CA LEU A 32 -14.21 2.25 7.91
C LEU A 32 -13.12 1.36 7.32
N ASP A 33 -13.10 0.11 7.78
CA ASP A 33 -12.21 -0.95 7.28
C ASP A 33 -10.71 -0.81 7.62
N GLY A 34 -10.33 -0.21 8.76
CA GLY A 34 -8.92 -0.14 9.18
C GLY A 34 -8.08 0.97 8.49
N ARG A 35 -8.70 1.73 7.59
CA ARG A 35 -8.04 2.71 6.71
C ARG A 35 -7.83 4.06 7.37
N SER A 36 -6.77 4.75 6.97
CA SER A 36 -6.52 6.12 7.42
C SER A 36 -7.49 7.10 6.77
N PRO A 37 -7.98 8.14 7.48
CA PRO A 37 -8.76 9.21 6.87
C PRO A 37 -7.97 10.07 5.86
N PHE A 38 -6.65 9.86 5.76
CA PHE A 38 -5.77 10.50 4.78
C PHE A 38 -5.44 9.60 3.58
N ASP A 39 -5.97 8.39 3.54
CA ASP A 39 -5.79 7.49 2.41
C ASP A 39 -6.56 8.00 1.18
N THR A 40 -5.86 8.19 0.07
CA THR A 40 -6.42 8.71 -1.18
C THR A 40 -6.81 7.59 -2.16
N SER A 41 -6.46 6.33 -1.88
CA SER A 41 -6.89 5.19 -2.70
C SER A 41 -8.38 4.92 -2.51
N ASN A 42 -9.05 4.24 -3.46
CA ASN A 42 -10.41 3.73 -3.24
C ASN A 42 -10.42 2.23 -2.88
N VAL A 43 -9.24 1.64 -2.69
CA VAL A 43 -9.03 0.21 -2.46
C VAL A 43 -9.33 -0.16 -1.01
N SER A 44 -10.04 -1.27 -0.78
CA SER A 44 -10.30 -1.83 0.56
C SER A 44 -9.43 -3.05 0.86
N TYR A 45 -9.34 -3.47 2.13
CA TYR A 45 -8.60 -4.69 2.49
C TYR A 45 -9.18 -5.91 1.80
N ALA A 46 -10.51 -5.97 1.73
CA ALA A 46 -11.23 -7.04 1.06
C ALA A 46 -10.94 -7.10 -0.45
N ASP A 47 -10.71 -5.96 -1.11
CA ASP A 47 -10.34 -5.93 -2.53
C ASP A 47 -8.95 -6.54 -2.75
N VAL A 48 -7.99 -6.18 -1.90
CA VAL A 48 -6.64 -6.75 -1.97
C VAL A 48 -6.66 -8.24 -1.62
N GLU A 49 -7.30 -8.64 -0.53
CA GLU A 49 -7.42 -10.06 -0.13
C GLU A 49 -8.05 -10.93 -1.22
N LYS A 50 -9.00 -10.38 -1.98
CA LYS A 50 -9.63 -11.07 -3.10
C LYS A 50 -8.71 -11.18 -4.32
N ALA A 51 -7.82 -10.21 -4.55
CA ALA A 51 -6.92 -10.18 -5.69
C ALA A 51 -5.66 -11.04 -5.48
N LEU A 52 -5.16 -11.12 -4.25
CA LEU A 52 -3.90 -11.81 -3.93
C LEU A 52 -3.79 -13.25 -4.45
N PRO A 53 -4.84 -14.11 -4.37
CA PRO A 53 -4.76 -15.46 -4.92
C PRO A 53 -4.51 -15.48 -6.43
N ALA A 54 -5.20 -14.63 -7.20
CA ALA A 54 -5.04 -14.57 -8.65
C ALA A 54 -3.64 -14.06 -9.04
N VAL A 55 -3.14 -13.07 -8.31
CA VAL A 55 -1.78 -12.55 -8.49
C VAL A 55 -0.74 -13.64 -8.18
N GLN A 56 -0.89 -14.35 -7.06
CA GLN A 56 0.04 -15.42 -6.70
C GLN A 56 0.00 -16.57 -7.72
N ASP A 57 -1.19 -17.00 -8.16
CA ASP A 57 -1.35 -18.05 -9.18
C ASP A 57 -0.65 -17.66 -10.49
N ALA A 58 -0.78 -16.41 -10.93
CA ALA A 58 -0.14 -15.91 -12.15
C ALA A 58 1.40 -15.86 -12.02
N LEU A 59 1.90 -15.45 -10.85
CA LEU A 59 3.34 -15.43 -10.54
C LEU A 59 3.94 -16.85 -10.48
N ASP A 60 3.19 -17.80 -9.91
CA ASP A 60 3.56 -19.21 -9.84
C ASP A 60 3.58 -19.87 -11.24
N GLU A 61 2.60 -19.57 -12.10
CA GLU A 61 2.56 -20.06 -13.49
C GLU A 61 3.73 -19.52 -14.33
N ALA A 62 4.18 -18.29 -14.04
CA ALA A 62 5.34 -17.68 -14.68
C ALA A 62 6.70 -18.15 -14.12
N GLU A 63 6.70 -19.05 -13.11
CA GLU A 63 7.89 -19.56 -12.42
C GLU A 63 8.81 -18.44 -11.88
N LEU A 64 8.23 -17.31 -11.47
CA LEU A 64 8.98 -16.16 -10.95
C LEU A 64 9.24 -16.33 -9.43
N PRO A 65 10.47 -16.09 -8.94
CA PRO A 65 10.82 -16.23 -7.51
C PRO A 65 10.30 -15.02 -6.71
N VAL A 66 8.98 -14.93 -6.55
CA VAL A 66 8.31 -13.76 -5.98
C VAL A 66 7.16 -14.18 -5.06
N GLU A 67 6.78 -13.28 -4.15
CA GLU A 67 5.63 -13.46 -3.27
C GLU A 67 4.68 -12.26 -3.35
N ALA A 68 3.39 -12.53 -3.57
CA ALA A 68 2.33 -11.54 -3.47
C ALA A 68 1.86 -11.39 -2.02
N SER A 69 1.62 -10.16 -1.59
CA SER A 69 1.27 -9.83 -0.22
C SER A 69 0.45 -8.54 -0.14
N LEU A 70 -0.31 -8.38 0.95
CA LEU A 70 -0.93 -7.10 1.27
C LEU A 70 0.17 -6.05 1.51
N TYR A 71 0.08 -4.92 0.81
CA TYR A 71 0.92 -3.75 1.08
C TYR A 71 0.16 -2.70 1.87
N THR A 72 0.80 -2.15 2.91
CA THR A 72 0.32 -0.99 3.64
C THR A 72 1.47 0.00 3.84
N GLY A 73 1.29 1.23 3.36
CA GLY A 73 2.18 2.34 3.64
C GLY A 73 2.06 2.74 5.12
N SER A 74 3.17 2.66 5.85
CA SER A 74 3.24 2.97 7.29
C SER A 74 4.38 3.92 7.56
N SER A 75 4.09 5.19 7.85
CA SER A 75 5.01 5.95 8.74
C SER A 75 4.37 7.11 9.50
N ASN A 76 3.21 7.64 9.10
CA ASN A 76 2.62 8.80 9.77
C ASN A 76 1.08 8.87 9.75
N CYS A 77 0.42 7.90 9.14
CA CYS A 77 -1.03 7.82 9.10
C CYS A 77 -1.58 7.13 10.36
N GLU A 78 -2.60 7.71 10.99
CA GLU A 78 -3.47 6.96 11.92
C GLU A 78 -4.30 5.97 11.07
N GLY A 79 -3.77 4.76 10.82
CA GLY A 79 -4.37 3.72 9.98
C GLY A 79 -3.52 3.35 8.74
N ALA A 80 -3.96 2.36 7.96
CA ALA A 80 -3.28 2.02 6.70
C ALA A 80 -3.48 3.13 5.64
N CYS A 81 -2.38 3.56 5.04
CA CYS A 81 -2.32 4.43 3.87
C CYS A 81 -1.74 3.63 2.70
N ASP A 82 -1.95 4.10 1.46
CA ASP A 82 -1.33 3.49 0.27
C ASP A 82 -1.61 1.97 0.19
N LEU A 83 -2.87 1.58 0.38
CA LEU A 83 -3.27 0.17 0.35
C LEU A 83 -3.23 -0.38 -1.08
N GLY A 84 -2.60 -1.54 -1.27
CA GLY A 84 -2.53 -2.19 -2.58
C GLY A 84 -1.87 -3.55 -2.55
N VAL A 85 -1.53 -4.04 -3.75
CA VAL A 85 -0.84 -5.32 -3.92
C VAL A 85 0.66 -5.10 -3.82
N GLY A 86 1.29 -5.76 -2.85
CA GLY A 86 2.73 -5.81 -2.68
C GLY A 86 3.33 -7.05 -3.31
N VAL A 87 4.30 -6.89 -4.19
CA VAL A 87 5.07 -7.99 -4.81
C VAL A 87 6.49 -7.94 -4.28
N SER A 88 6.90 -8.97 -3.55
CA SER A 88 8.25 -9.11 -3.01
C SER A 88 9.11 -9.94 -3.94
N LEU A 89 10.15 -9.33 -4.51
CA LEU A 89 11.15 -10.00 -5.33
C LEU A 89 12.18 -10.67 -4.43
N LEU A 90 12.28 -12.00 -4.46
CA LEU A 90 13.22 -12.72 -3.62
C LEU A 90 14.61 -12.74 -4.28
N PRO A 91 15.68 -12.33 -3.58
CA PRO A 91 17.03 -12.48 -4.09
C PRO A 91 17.41 -13.98 -4.17
N PRO A 92 18.25 -14.38 -5.13
CA PRO A 92 18.81 -15.73 -5.12
C PRO A 92 19.66 -15.93 -3.86
N GLU A 93 19.61 -17.14 -3.28
CA GLU A 93 20.18 -17.48 -1.96
C GLU A 93 21.68 -17.11 -1.78
N ASP A 94 22.44 -16.96 -2.88
CA ASP A 94 23.88 -16.68 -2.85
C ASP A 94 24.26 -15.20 -3.14
N ALA A 95 23.29 -14.30 -3.32
CA ALA A 95 23.57 -12.98 -3.87
C ALA A 95 23.65 -11.86 -2.82
N ARG A 96 24.88 -11.36 -2.62
CA ARG A 96 25.11 -10.10 -1.90
C ARG A 96 24.65 -8.92 -2.77
N ARG A 97 23.42 -8.45 -2.53
CA ARG A 97 22.79 -7.26 -3.14
C ARG A 97 23.02 -7.16 -4.66
N PRO A 98 22.48 -8.07 -5.47
CA PRO A 98 22.61 -7.97 -6.92
C PRO A 98 21.64 -6.91 -7.49
N ASP A 99 22.06 -6.27 -8.57
CA ASP A 99 21.18 -5.45 -9.40
C ASP A 99 20.09 -6.34 -10.00
N LEU A 100 18.82 -5.91 -9.93
CA LEU A 100 17.76 -6.61 -10.64
C LEU A 100 17.92 -6.39 -12.14
N HIS A 101 17.78 -7.47 -12.93
CA HIS A 101 17.75 -7.34 -14.38
C HIS A 101 16.46 -6.63 -14.82
N PRO A 102 16.51 -5.62 -15.71
CA PRO A 102 15.30 -4.90 -16.17
C PRO A 102 14.20 -5.83 -16.72
N ASP A 103 14.60 -6.89 -17.42
CA ASP A 103 13.64 -7.84 -18.01
C ASP A 103 12.94 -8.67 -16.94
N ALA A 104 13.55 -8.89 -15.77
CA ALA A 104 12.91 -9.56 -14.66
C ALA A 104 11.81 -8.68 -14.04
N LEU A 105 12.09 -7.38 -13.86
CA LEU A 105 11.06 -6.42 -13.43
C LEU A 105 9.94 -6.32 -14.47
N ALA A 106 10.28 -6.25 -15.76
CA ALA A 106 9.29 -6.21 -16.84
C ALA A 106 8.39 -7.46 -16.85
N ALA A 107 8.97 -8.64 -16.69
CA ALA A 107 8.20 -9.90 -16.62
C ALA A 107 7.21 -9.89 -15.45
N VAL A 108 7.65 -9.46 -14.26
CA VAL A 108 6.76 -9.34 -13.09
C VAL A 108 5.60 -8.39 -13.38
N LEU A 109 5.87 -7.24 -13.99
CA LEU A 109 4.82 -6.26 -14.31
C LEU A 109 3.82 -6.79 -15.34
N VAL A 110 4.29 -7.48 -16.39
CA VAL A 110 3.41 -8.09 -17.40
C VAL A 110 2.50 -9.16 -16.79
N VAL A 111 2.97 -9.89 -15.78
CA VAL A 111 2.18 -10.92 -15.10
C VAL A 111 1.21 -10.32 -14.09
N VAL A 112 1.64 -9.33 -13.31
CA VAL A 112 0.87 -8.82 -12.16
C VAL A 112 -0.18 -7.79 -12.58
N LEU A 113 0.17 -6.84 -13.45
CA LEU A 113 -0.69 -5.70 -13.77
C LEU A 113 -2.07 -6.10 -14.36
N PRO A 114 -2.21 -7.16 -15.18
CA PRO A 114 -3.51 -7.63 -15.64
C PRO A 114 -4.45 -8.13 -14.53
N GLU A 115 -3.90 -8.63 -13.43
CA GLU A 115 -4.67 -9.25 -12.33
C GLU A 115 -5.19 -8.23 -11.30
N VAL A 116 -4.69 -7.00 -11.35
CA VAL A 116 -4.90 -5.97 -10.31
C VAL A 116 -5.58 -4.72 -10.83
N SER A 117 -6.51 -4.88 -11.77
CA SER A 117 -7.23 -3.78 -12.42
C SER A 117 -7.78 -2.77 -11.41
N GLY A 118 -7.28 -1.53 -11.46
CA GLY A 118 -7.71 -0.45 -10.59
C GLY A 118 -7.10 -0.49 -9.17
N MET A 119 -6.03 -1.23 -8.92
CA MET A 119 -5.33 -1.25 -7.64
C MET A 119 -3.86 -0.86 -7.78
N PRO A 120 -3.32 0.01 -6.91
CA PRO A 120 -1.91 0.35 -6.96
C PRO A 120 -1.03 -0.88 -6.66
N VAL A 121 0.10 -0.94 -7.34
CA VAL A 121 1.07 -2.04 -7.21
C VAL A 121 2.37 -1.51 -6.61
N TYR A 122 2.90 -2.25 -5.65
CA TYR A 122 4.13 -1.95 -4.94
C TYR A 122 5.10 -3.11 -5.14
N VAL A 123 6.15 -2.91 -5.93
CA VAL A 123 7.18 -3.93 -6.13
C VAL A 123 8.32 -3.63 -5.17
N ARG A 124 8.63 -4.54 -4.26
CA ARG A 124 9.67 -4.37 -3.24
C ARG A 124 10.68 -5.49 -3.29
N THR A 125 11.85 -5.24 -2.72
CA THR A 125 12.83 -6.31 -2.52
C THR A 125 12.46 -7.11 -1.29
N GLY A 126 12.27 -8.42 -1.46
CA GLY A 126 12.29 -9.34 -0.33
C GLY A 126 13.64 -9.24 0.36
N VAL A 127 13.63 -9.00 1.67
CA VAL A 127 14.86 -8.99 2.45
C VAL A 127 15.25 -10.44 2.69
N SER A 128 16.43 -10.85 2.26
CA SER A 128 17.00 -12.15 2.65
C SER A 128 17.21 -12.23 4.17
N GLU A 129 17.34 -13.43 4.73
CA GLU A 129 17.63 -13.61 6.17
C GLU A 129 18.89 -12.85 6.64
N ASP A 130 19.80 -12.53 5.70
CA ASP A 130 21.04 -11.80 5.93
C ASP A 130 20.91 -10.26 5.83
N GLY A 131 19.72 -9.73 5.55
CA GLY A 131 19.44 -8.29 5.51
C GLY A 131 19.81 -7.59 4.19
N ASP A 132 20.33 -8.33 3.21
CA ASP A 132 20.64 -7.82 1.88
C ASP A 132 19.41 -7.99 0.95
N GLY A 133 18.91 -6.89 0.38
CA GLY A 133 17.86 -6.88 -0.65
C GLY A 133 18.43 -6.68 -2.06
N LEU A 134 17.58 -6.76 -3.08
CA LEU A 134 17.92 -6.41 -4.47
C LEU A 134 18.11 -4.89 -4.62
N ASP A 135 18.79 -4.44 -5.68
CA ASP A 135 18.70 -3.04 -6.10
C ASP A 135 17.70 -2.91 -7.26
N LEU A 136 16.60 -2.20 -7.03
CA LEU A 136 15.55 -1.97 -8.02
C LEU A 136 15.83 -0.73 -8.88
N ASP A 137 16.65 0.20 -8.43
CA ASP A 137 16.87 1.48 -9.11
C ASP A 137 17.34 1.29 -10.57
N PRO A 138 18.30 0.39 -10.87
CA PRO A 138 18.76 0.18 -12.25
C PRO A 138 17.65 -0.36 -13.16
N ALA A 139 16.86 -1.32 -12.67
CA ALA A 139 15.77 -1.95 -13.42
C ALA A 139 14.62 -0.97 -13.67
N ALA A 140 14.20 -0.26 -12.63
CA ALA A 140 13.13 0.73 -12.71
C ALA A 140 13.51 1.86 -13.67
N ARG A 141 14.74 2.38 -13.59
CA ARG A 141 15.23 3.40 -14.53
C ARG A 141 15.28 2.92 -15.97
N ALA A 142 15.69 1.68 -16.20
CA ALA A 142 15.71 1.10 -17.54
C ALA A 142 14.31 0.95 -18.16
N LEU A 143 13.27 0.86 -17.31
CA LEU A 143 11.87 0.85 -17.72
C LEU A 143 11.20 2.24 -17.73
N GLY A 144 11.88 3.28 -17.24
CA GLY A 144 11.30 4.63 -17.10
C GLY A 144 10.38 4.80 -15.88
N LEU A 145 10.50 3.94 -14.87
CA LEU A 145 9.69 3.94 -13.65
C LEU A 145 10.30 4.77 -12.50
N ASP A 146 11.38 5.51 -12.76
CA ASP A 146 11.99 6.44 -11.79
C ASP A 146 11.55 7.91 -11.98
N GLU A 147 10.64 8.16 -12.92
CA GLU A 147 10.05 9.48 -13.18
C GLU A 147 8.67 9.62 -12.55
N SER A 148 8.35 10.82 -12.02
CA SER A 148 6.99 11.11 -11.53
C SER A 148 5.95 10.85 -12.62
N PRO A 149 4.90 10.06 -12.35
CA PRO A 149 4.39 9.67 -11.03
C PRO A 149 4.90 8.32 -10.48
N PHE A 150 5.71 7.58 -11.22
CA PHE A 150 6.41 6.40 -10.74
C PHE A 150 7.54 6.82 -9.78
N SER A 151 7.65 6.16 -8.64
CA SER A 151 8.68 6.50 -7.65
C SER A 151 9.39 5.26 -7.18
N VAL A 152 10.72 5.30 -7.25
CA VAL A 152 11.59 4.31 -6.61
C VAL A 152 12.11 4.88 -5.31
N SER A 153 11.93 4.17 -4.21
CA SER A 153 12.39 4.60 -2.89
C SER A 153 12.64 3.39 -2.02
N LEU A 154 13.80 3.34 -1.35
CA LEU A 154 14.14 2.29 -0.38
C LEU A 154 13.98 0.85 -0.92
N GLY A 155 14.29 0.61 -2.20
CA GLY A 155 14.11 -0.71 -2.81
C GLY A 155 12.63 -1.06 -3.06
N GLU A 156 11.79 -0.05 -3.25
CA GLU A 156 10.39 -0.19 -3.62
C GLU A 156 10.10 0.67 -4.86
N VAL A 157 9.34 0.11 -5.81
CA VAL A 157 8.76 0.80 -6.96
C VAL A 157 7.25 0.90 -6.73
N ARG A 158 6.74 2.13 -6.75
CA ARG A 158 5.29 2.41 -6.68
C ARG A 158 4.73 2.67 -8.07
N ILE A 159 3.67 1.96 -8.42
CA ILE A 159 2.88 2.17 -9.63
C ILE A 159 1.47 2.63 -9.23
N PRO A 160 1.12 3.91 -9.47
CA PRO A 160 -0.22 4.42 -9.23
C PRO A 160 -1.30 3.70 -10.05
N GLU A 161 -2.52 3.68 -9.52
CA GLU A 161 -3.69 3.08 -10.17
C GLU A 161 -3.93 3.64 -11.59
N ASP A 162 -3.79 4.96 -11.75
CA ASP A 162 -4.01 5.68 -13.01
C ASP A 162 -2.89 5.47 -14.04
N GLU A 163 -1.84 4.75 -13.67
CA GLU A 163 -0.63 4.56 -14.47
C GLU A 163 -0.28 3.09 -14.70
N LEU A 164 -1.17 2.16 -14.30
CA LEU A 164 -1.00 0.72 -14.50
C LEU A 164 -0.89 0.37 -16.00
N ASP A 165 -1.74 0.99 -16.84
CA ASP A 165 -1.72 0.77 -18.29
C ASP A 165 -0.40 1.25 -18.90
N THR A 166 0.05 2.45 -18.53
CA THR A 166 1.35 3.01 -18.96
C THR A 166 2.50 2.08 -18.55
N ALA A 167 2.51 1.60 -17.30
CA ALA A 167 3.55 0.70 -16.81
C ALA A 167 3.55 -0.65 -17.54
N LEU A 168 2.36 -1.18 -17.86
CA LEU A 168 2.21 -2.41 -18.65
C LEU A 168 2.76 -2.24 -20.07
N GLU A 169 2.42 -1.13 -20.74
CA GLU A 169 2.93 -0.82 -22.08
C GLU A 169 4.47 -0.74 -22.11
N LEU A 170 5.06 -0.08 -21.12
CA LEU A 170 6.53 0.02 -20.98
C LEU A 170 7.18 -1.35 -20.77
N ALA A 171 6.57 -2.20 -19.95
CA ALA A 171 7.07 -3.54 -19.66
C ALA A 171 6.97 -4.47 -20.89
N VAL A 172 5.83 -4.48 -21.59
CA VAL A 172 5.65 -5.25 -22.83
C VAL A 172 6.65 -4.79 -23.90
N ALA A 173 6.76 -3.47 -24.11
CA ALA A 173 7.69 -2.91 -25.09
C ALA A 173 9.17 -3.22 -24.77
N ARG A 174 9.50 -3.54 -23.52
CA ARG A 174 10.84 -3.94 -23.11
C ARG A 174 11.13 -5.40 -23.44
N LEU A 175 10.16 -6.29 -23.23
CA LEU A 175 10.29 -7.74 -23.47
C LEU A 175 10.25 -8.09 -24.97
N ASP A 176 9.64 -7.25 -25.79
CA ASP A 176 9.58 -7.43 -27.25
C ASP A 176 10.89 -7.03 -27.99
N ARG A 177 11.92 -6.54 -27.30
CA ARG A 177 13.20 -6.10 -27.88
C ARG A 177 14.30 -7.14 -27.78
#